data_AF-A0A3L6RRZ8-F1
#
_entry.id   AF-A0A3L6RRZ8-F1
#
_cell.length_a   1.000
_cell.length_b   1.000
_cell.length_c   1.000
_cell.angle_alpha   90.00
_cell.angle_beta   90.00
_cell.angle_gamma   90.00
#
_symmetry.space_group_name_H-M   'P 1'
#
loop_
_entity.id
_entity.type
_entity.pdbx_description
1 polymer ?
#
loop_
_entity_poly.entity_id
_entity_poly.type
_entity_poly.pdbx_seq_one_letter_code
_entity_poly.pdbx_strand_id
1 'polypeptide(L)'
;MQDAVPQAISAKKPCGAGRKTSKAKSAPTVPTKDPQSLAAKNRRERISERLRTLQELVPNGTKVDLVTMLEKAISYVKFLQLQVKVLATDEFWPAQGGKAPEISQVREALDAILSSASQQRGQLN
;
A
#
# COMPACT_ATOMS: atom_id res chain seq x y z
N MET A 1 67.39 12.57 -12.03
CA MET A 1 66.83 11.27 -11.59
C MET A 1 65.50 11.62 -10.94
N GLN A 2 64.39 11.63 -11.66
CA GLN A 2 63.56 10.47 -12.06
C GLN A 2 63.03 9.67 -10.86
N ASP A 3 61.73 9.37 -10.95
CA ASP A 3 60.94 8.34 -10.24
C ASP A 3 60.45 8.67 -8.82
N ALA A 4 59.23 8.36 -8.39
CA ALA A 4 57.99 7.90 -9.00
C ALA A 4 56.92 7.93 -7.88
N VAL A 5 55.65 8.19 -8.22
CA VAL A 5 54.50 7.80 -7.38
C VAL A 5 54.23 6.32 -7.63
N PRO A 6 53.93 5.50 -6.60
CA PRO A 6 52.61 4.88 -6.60
C PRO A 6 51.92 4.76 -5.23
N GLN A 7 50.61 4.92 -5.33
CA GLN A 7 49.51 4.68 -4.39
C GLN A 7 49.36 3.18 -4.07
N ALA A 8 49.00 2.78 -2.83
CA ALA A 8 48.27 1.51 -2.59
C ALA A 8 47.80 1.26 -1.13
N ILE A 9 46.49 0.95 -1.04
CA ILE A 9 45.75 0.02 -0.16
C ILE A 9 45.48 0.35 1.33
N SER A 10 44.25 0.82 1.60
CA SER A 10 43.57 0.60 2.90
C SER A 10 43.25 -0.88 3.07
N ALA A 11 43.98 -1.55 3.95
CA ALA A 11 43.72 -2.93 4.35
C ALA A 11 42.52 -2.99 5.31
N LYS A 12 41.52 -3.78 4.91
CA LYS A 12 40.48 -4.35 5.77
C LYS A 12 41.09 -4.94 7.04
N LYS A 13 40.52 -4.64 8.22
CA LYS A 13 40.76 -5.40 9.44
C LYS A 13 39.47 -6.07 9.91
N PRO A 14 39.38 -7.41 9.87
CA PRO A 14 38.22 -8.17 10.31
C PRO A 14 38.35 -8.71 11.74
N CYS A 15 37.18 -8.98 12.33
CA CYS A 15 36.81 -10.04 13.28
C CYS A 15 37.48 -10.17 14.67
N GLY A 16 36.64 -10.48 15.67
CA GLY A 16 36.93 -11.63 16.54
C GLY A 16 36.61 -11.53 18.05
N ALA A 17 35.36 -11.90 18.40
CA ALA A 17 34.95 -12.77 19.51
C ALA A 17 35.52 -12.64 20.96
N GLY A 18 34.59 -12.42 21.91
CA GLY A 18 34.30 -13.44 22.94
C GLY A 18 34.52 -13.06 24.42
N ARG A 19 33.47 -13.13 25.24
CA ARG A 19 33.57 -13.75 26.59
C ARG A 19 32.21 -14.21 27.12
N LYS A 20 32.19 -15.42 27.71
CA LYS A 20 31.02 -16.10 28.27
C LYS A 20 30.88 -15.81 29.78
N THR A 21 29.63 -15.90 30.25
CA THR A 21 29.11 -16.15 31.60
C THR A 21 29.37 -15.15 32.74
N SER A 22 28.30 -14.47 33.17
CA SER A 22 27.86 -14.50 34.58
C SER A 22 26.36 -14.18 34.66
N LYS A 23 25.64 -15.06 35.36
CA LYS A 23 24.20 -15.01 35.63
C LYS A 23 23.94 -13.89 36.65
N ALA A 24 23.48 -12.73 36.18
CA ALA A 24 23.01 -11.65 37.04
C ALA A 24 21.50 -11.79 37.28
N LYS A 25 21.12 -11.83 38.55
CA LYS A 25 19.74 -11.76 39.06
C LYS A 25 18.97 -10.62 38.34
N SER A 26 17.90 -10.97 37.65
CA SER A 26 16.97 -10.00 37.05
C SER A 26 16.23 -9.26 38.17
N ALA A 27 16.68 -8.04 38.47
CA ALA A 27 15.84 -7.04 39.12
C ALA A 27 14.56 -6.84 38.28
N PRO A 28 13.39 -6.56 38.88
CA PRO A 28 12.18 -6.33 38.12
C PRO A 28 12.42 -5.07 37.27
N THR A 29 12.58 -5.26 35.96
CA THR A 29 12.67 -4.17 34.99
C THR A 29 11.33 -3.47 35.01
N VAL A 30 11.21 -2.45 35.86
CA VAL A 30 10.17 -1.43 35.71
C VAL A 30 10.20 -1.01 34.25
N PRO A 31 9.09 -1.14 33.50
CA PRO A 31 9.05 -0.64 32.14
C PRO A 31 9.10 0.87 32.25
N THR A 32 10.31 1.45 32.18
CA THR A 32 10.49 2.88 31.99
C THR A 32 9.84 3.17 30.64
N LYS A 33 8.57 3.60 30.69
CA LYS A 33 7.79 4.05 29.54
C LYS A 33 8.45 5.31 29.03
N ASP A 34 9.52 5.13 28.27
CA ASP A 34 10.20 6.19 27.58
C ASP A 34 9.20 6.90 26.64
N PRO A 35 9.19 8.24 26.59
CA PRO A 35 8.25 9.00 25.76
C PRO A 35 8.31 8.62 24.28
N GLN A 36 9.47 8.24 23.74
CA GLN A 36 9.61 7.75 22.37
C GLN A 36 8.93 6.39 22.18
N SER A 37 8.99 5.50 23.18
CA SER A 37 8.26 4.22 23.17
C SER A 37 6.74 4.44 23.17
N LEU A 38 6.25 5.39 23.98
CA LEU A 38 4.83 5.75 24.00
C LEU A 38 4.37 6.36 22.67
N ALA A 39 5.16 7.27 22.10
CA ALA A 39 4.88 7.85 20.79
C ALA A 39 4.82 6.78 19.68
N ALA A 40 5.76 5.83 19.69
CA ALA A 40 5.77 4.72 18.73
C ALA A 40 4.54 3.79 18.89
N LYS A 41 4.10 3.52 20.12
CA LYS A 41 2.88 2.75 20.41
C LYS A 41 1.63 3.45 19.88
N ASN A 42 1.44 4.72 20.22
CA ASN A 42 0.31 5.51 19.72
C ASN A 42 0.29 5.56 18.18
N ARG A 43 1.45 5.72 17.53
CA ARG A 43 1.54 5.64 16.06
C ARG A 43 1.05 4.29 15.53
N ARG A 44 1.45 3.17 16.15
CA ARG A 44 1.01 1.82 15.75
C ARG A 44 -0.49 1.64 15.96
N GLU A 45 -1.04 2.09 17.08
CA GLU A 45 -2.48 2.03 17.38
C GLU A 45 -3.30 2.78 16.33
N ARG A 46 -2.91 4.02 16.01
CA ARG A 46 -3.56 4.81 14.94
C ARG A 46 -3.49 4.15 13.57
N ILE A 47 -2.38 3.47 13.25
CA ILE A 47 -2.25 2.71 12.00
C ILE A 47 -3.19 1.49 12.03
N SER A 48 -3.22 0.75 13.13
CA SER A 48 -4.08 -0.43 13.28
C SER A 48 -5.57 -0.07 13.19
N GLU A 49 -5.98 1.06 13.77
CA GLU A 49 -7.35 1.56 13.67
C GLU A 49 -7.73 1.88 12.22
N ARG A 50 -6.89 2.66 11.52
CA ARG A 50 -7.09 2.96 10.10
C ARG A 50 -7.12 1.71 9.23
N LEU A 51 -6.28 0.73 9.56
CA LEU A 51 -6.27 -0.55 8.86
C LEU A 51 -7.59 -1.29 9.06
N ARG A 52 -8.13 -1.35 10.29
CA ARG A 52 -9.45 -1.97 10.58
C ARG A 52 -10.58 -1.33 9.77
N THR A 53 -10.66 0.00 9.79
CA THR A 53 -11.65 0.73 8.97
C THR A 53 -11.49 0.39 7.50
N LEU A 54 -10.26 0.30 6.99
CA LEU A 54 -10.02 -0.10 5.62
C LEU A 54 -10.52 -1.52 5.31
N GLN A 55 -10.38 -2.48 6.23
CA GLN A 55 -10.87 -3.86 6.02
C GLN A 55 -12.39 -3.95 5.90
N GLU A 56 -13.12 -3.04 6.57
CA GLU A 56 -14.59 -2.96 6.52
C GLU A 56 -15.09 -2.36 5.21
N LEU A 57 -14.33 -1.41 4.64
CA LEU A 57 -14.67 -0.74 3.38
C LEU A 57 -14.31 -1.56 2.14
N VAL A 58 -13.26 -2.38 2.23
CA VAL A 58 -12.75 -3.15 1.09
C VAL A 58 -13.38 -4.55 1.05
N PRO A 59 -13.96 -4.99 -0.09
CA PRO A 59 -14.51 -6.33 -0.22
C PRO A 59 -13.46 -7.42 0.11
N ASN A 60 -13.84 -8.35 0.98
CA ASN A 60 -12.96 -9.41 1.50
C ASN A 60 -11.69 -8.90 2.23
N GLY A 61 -11.68 -7.66 2.73
CA GLY A 61 -10.51 -7.07 3.41
C GLY A 61 -10.07 -7.87 4.63
N THR A 62 -10.99 -8.38 5.44
CA THR A 62 -10.65 -9.11 6.68
C THR A 62 -9.87 -10.42 6.46
N LYS A 63 -9.81 -10.92 5.22
CA LYS A 63 -9.22 -12.22 4.87
C LYS A 63 -7.87 -12.12 4.14
N VAL A 64 -7.32 -10.91 3.96
CA VAL A 64 -6.08 -10.69 3.21
C VAL A 64 -5.01 -10.03 4.08
N ASP A 65 -3.74 -10.22 3.70
CA ASP A 65 -2.61 -9.57 4.35
C ASP A 65 -2.54 -8.07 4.01
N LEU A 66 -1.63 -7.35 4.68
CA LEU A 66 -1.51 -5.90 4.54
C LEU A 66 -1.15 -5.45 3.12
N VAL A 67 -0.26 -6.17 2.42
CA VAL A 67 0.16 -5.75 1.07
C VAL A 67 -1.00 -5.92 0.11
N THR A 68 -1.61 -7.10 0.11
CA THR A 68 -2.81 -7.36 -0.70
C THR A 68 -3.99 -6.47 -0.33
N MET A 69 -4.14 -6.06 0.94
CA MET A 69 -5.16 -5.08 1.36
C MET A 69 -5.02 -3.76 0.61
N LEU A 70 -3.79 -3.23 0.54
CA LEU A 70 -3.54 -1.94 -0.10
C LEU A 70 -3.76 -2.02 -1.61
N GLU A 71 -3.34 -3.11 -2.26
CA GLU A 71 -3.60 -3.35 -3.69
C GLU A 71 -5.09 -3.48 -4.00
N LYS A 72 -5.83 -4.21 -3.16
CA LYS A 72 -7.29 -4.34 -3.28
C LYS A 72 -8.01 -3.03 -3.03
N ALA A 73 -7.56 -2.23 -2.07
CA ALA A 73 -8.13 -0.90 -1.82
C ALA A 73 -8.02 0.01 -3.04
N ILE A 74 -6.85 0.07 -3.67
CA ILE A 74 -6.63 0.85 -4.90
C ILE A 74 -7.56 0.35 -6.02
N SER A 75 -7.64 -0.97 -6.19
CA SER A 75 -8.50 -1.59 -7.21
C SER A 75 -9.98 -1.29 -6.96
N TYR A 76 -10.41 -1.32 -5.69
CA TYR A 76 -11.79 -1.04 -5.31
C TYR A 76 -12.16 0.44 -5.54
N VAL A 77 -11.25 1.38 -5.25
CA VAL A 77 -11.47 2.80 -5.57
C VAL A 77 -11.63 3.00 -7.08
N LYS A 78 -10.78 2.37 -7.90
CA LYS A 78 -10.92 2.43 -9.38
C LYS A 78 -12.26 1.85 -9.84
N PHE A 79 -12.68 0.74 -9.25
CA PHE A 79 -13.97 0.13 -9.53
C PHE A 79 -15.14 1.05 -9.17
N LEU A 80 -15.11 1.71 -8.00
CA LEU A 80 -16.13 2.68 -7.60
C LEU A 80 -16.16 3.90 -8.53
N GLN A 81 -15.00 4.44 -8.90
CA GLN A 81 -14.92 5.53 -9.88
C GLN A 81 -15.53 5.14 -11.22
N LEU A 82 -15.30 3.90 -11.64
CA LEU A 82 -15.86 3.38 -12.87
C LEU A 82 -17.39 3.21 -12.79
N GLN A 83 -17.93 2.74 -11.66
CA GLN A 83 -19.37 2.72 -11.44
C GLN A 83 -20.00 4.11 -11.53
N VAL A 84 -19.38 5.13 -10.95
CA VAL A 84 -19.86 6.51 -11.04
C VAL A 84 -19.83 7.02 -12.48
N LYS A 85 -18.74 6.74 -13.21
CA LYS A 85 -18.63 7.12 -14.63
C LYS A 85 -19.70 6.48 -15.47
N VAL A 86 -19.96 5.18 -15.25
CA VAL A 86 -21.09 4.48 -15.82
C VAL A 86 -22.33 5.28 -15.44
N LEU A 87 -22.77 5.34 -14.19
CA LEU A 87 -24.02 6.03 -13.77
C LEU A 87 -24.19 7.47 -14.30
N ALA A 88 -23.12 8.18 -14.61
CA ALA A 88 -23.14 9.53 -15.17
C ALA A 88 -23.26 9.59 -16.71
N THR A 89 -23.05 8.50 -17.46
CA THR A 89 -23.26 8.48 -18.91
C THR A 89 -24.74 8.47 -19.24
N ASP A 90 -25.33 9.65 -19.43
CA ASP A 90 -26.75 9.89 -19.72
C ASP A 90 -27.37 8.93 -20.75
N GLU A 91 -26.58 8.43 -21.71
CA GLU A 91 -27.00 7.50 -22.76
C GLU A 91 -27.32 6.07 -22.28
N PHE A 92 -26.77 5.63 -21.15
CA PHE A 92 -26.88 4.23 -20.71
C PHE A 92 -28.10 3.96 -19.80
N TRP A 93 -28.67 4.98 -19.14
CA TRP A 93 -29.92 4.83 -18.39
C TRP A 93 -31.07 5.34 -19.24
N PRO A 94 -32.04 4.49 -19.62
CA PRO A 94 -33.19 4.97 -20.35
C PRO A 94 -33.97 5.95 -19.48
N ALA A 95 -34.08 7.20 -19.93
CA ALA A 95 -34.92 8.20 -19.29
C ALA A 95 -36.39 7.75 -19.38
N GLN A 96 -36.95 7.31 -18.25
CA GLN A 96 -38.36 6.99 -18.01
C GLN A 96 -38.97 5.85 -18.88
N GLY A 97 -39.10 4.67 -18.28
CA GLY A 97 -39.98 3.59 -18.79
C GLY A 97 -39.33 2.53 -19.70
N GLY A 98 -38.03 2.67 -20.01
CA GLY A 98 -37.28 1.64 -20.72
C GLY A 98 -36.88 0.44 -19.85
N LYS A 99 -36.67 -0.73 -20.45
CA LYS A 99 -36.10 -1.88 -19.75
C LYS A 99 -34.70 -1.52 -19.25
N ALA A 100 -34.42 -1.83 -17.98
CA ALA A 100 -33.09 -1.62 -17.41
C ALA A 100 -32.01 -2.37 -18.23
N PRO A 101 -30.80 -1.81 -18.38
CA PRO A 101 -29.71 -2.46 -19.06
C PRO A 101 -29.37 -3.83 -18.44
N GLU A 102 -29.12 -4.83 -19.29
CA GLU A 102 -28.74 -6.17 -18.87
C GLU A 102 -27.27 -6.20 -18.38
N ILE A 103 -26.89 -7.18 -17.57
CA ILE A 103 -25.53 -7.25 -16.98
C ILE A 103 -24.46 -7.28 -18.07
N SER A 104 -24.72 -7.96 -19.18
CA SER A 104 -23.80 -7.99 -20.34
C SER A 104 -23.59 -6.61 -20.94
N GLN A 105 -24.66 -5.80 -21.07
CA GLN A 105 -24.58 -4.45 -21.61
C GLN A 105 -23.81 -3.50 -20.67
N VAL A 106 -24.02 -3.64 -19.36
CA VAL A 106 -23.21 -2.93 -18.35
C VAL A 106 -21.73 -3.26 -18.52
N ARG A 107 -21.39 -4.54 -18.72
CA ARG A 107 -20.00 -4.98 -18.93
C ARG A 107 -19.38 -4.37 -20.18
N GLU A 108 -20.08 -4.37 -21.31
CA GLU A 108 -19.60 -3.75 -22.55
C GLU A 108 -19.38 -2.24 -22.39
N ALA A 109 -20.31 -1.53 -21.75
CA ALA A 109 -20.16 -0.10 -21.48
C ALA A 109 -18.95 0.20 -20.60
N LEU A 110 -18.69 -0.63 -19.58
CA LEU A 110 -17.50 -0.52 -18.73
C LEU A 110 -16.20 -0.66 -19.55
N ASP A 111 -16.12 -1.66 -20.44
CA ASP A 111 -14.95 -1.90 -21.29
C ASP A 111 -14.73 -0.76 -22.30
N ALA A 112 -15.81 -0.22 -22.87
CA ALA A 112 -15.75 0.93 -23.78
C ALA A 112 -15.21 2.19 -23.08
N ILE A 113 -15.68 2.48 -21.86
CA ILE A 113 -15.20 3.62 -21.05
C ILE A 113 -13.72 3.45 -20.71
N LEU A 114 -13.30 2.25 -20.30
CA LEU A 114 -11.89 1.98 -19.98
C LEU A 114 -10.99 2.14 -21.22
N SER A 115 -11.44 1.69 -22.38
CA SER A 115 -10.72 1.80 -23.66
C SER A 115 -10.62 3.26 -24.14
N SER A 116 -11.70 4.03 -24.03
CA SER A 116 -11.73 5.45 -24.41
C SER A 116 -10.82 6.30 -23.51
N ALA A 117 -10.79 6.01 -22.19
CA ALA A 117 -9.94 6.72 -21.24
C ALA A 117 -8.42 6.51 -21.48
N SER A 118 -8.00 5.38 -22.06
CA SER A 118 -6.62 5.19 -22.52
C SER A 118 -6.29 5.99 -23.77
N GLN A 119 -7.22 6.07 -24.73
CA GLN A 119 -7.02 6.78 -25.99
C GLN A 119 -6.82 8.30 -25.79
N GLN A 120 -7.59 8.90 -24.87
CA GLN A 120 -7.47 10.34 -24.57
C GLN A 120 -6.13 10.72 -23.91
N ARG A 121 -5.54 9.84 -23.10
CA ARG A 121 -4.23 10.10 -22.47
C ARG A 121 -3.06 10.02 -23.44
N GLY A 122 -3.21 9.34 -24.57
CA GLY A 122 -2.15 9.23 -25.59
C GLY A 122 -2.02 10.44 -26.51
N GLN A 123 -3.00 11.36 -26.52
CA GLN A 123 -3.02 12.53 -27.41
C GLN A 123 -2.45 13.81 -26.77
N LEU A 124 -1.80 13.71 -25.60
CA LEU A 124 -1.30 14.84 -24.83
C LEU A 124 0.24 14.96 -24.77
N ASN A 125 0.96 14.24 -25.64
CA ASN A 125 2.42 14.31 -25.76
C ASN A 125 2.85 14.69 -27.17
#